data_AF-A0A108E4L7-F1
#
_entry.id   AF-A0A108E4L7-F1
#
_cell.length_a   1.000
_cell.length_b   1.000
_cell.length_c   1.000
_cell.angle_alpha   90.00
_cell.angle_beta   90.00
_cell.angle_gamma   90.00
#
_symmetry.space_group_name_H-M   'P 1'
#
loop_
_entity.id
_entity.type
_entity.pdbx_description
1 polymer ?
#
loop_
_entity_poly.entity_id
_entity_poly.type
_entity_poly.pdbx_seq_one_letter_code
_entity_poly.pdbx_strand_id
1 'polypeptide(L)'
;MLVLIQWLTKGRNDWKQLEEATGIKAVKWRHFQAGVIRPSIEMFESLCKRFPEHAFWLSTGLTDYEAGHTAPQVNVAFPGSFGTFFPTATPYSSEYFRICLSALDAVTDALITYFSKGRPDDSPLPKSEFASLFKESIRTSLGITASEVTAALGMTRHREITEHIVSARKYHIEVMLERLREIGYVDKLIDEQRAHESEIEEQFSNEKIREEKK
;
A
#
# COMPACT_ATOMS: atom_id res chain seq x y z
N MET A 1 -0.11 1.70 -12.33
CA MET A 1 -1.59 1.87 -12.31
C MET A 1 -2.32 1.02 -13.35
N LEU A 2 -2.00 1.10 -14.66
CA LEU A 2 -2.71 0.33 -15.70
C LEU A 2 -2.74 -1.18 -15.45
N VAL A 3 -1.63 -1.74 -14.97
CA VAL A 3 -1.54 -3.17 -14.62
C VAL A 3 -2.56 -3.56 -13.53
N LEU A 4 -2.75 -2.75 -12.49
CA LEU A 4 -3.77 -3.00 -11.45
C LEU A 4 -5.18 -2.91 -12.00
N ILE A 5 -5.44 -1.96 -12.90
CA ILE A 5 -6.74 -1.84 -13.56
C ILE A 5 -7.03 -3.09 -14.38
N GLN A 6 -6.06 -3.55 -15.19
CA GLN A 6 -6.18 -4.79 -15.96
C GLN A 6 -6.37 -6.00 -15.05
N TRP A 7 -5.64 -6.06 -13.93
CA TRP A 7 -5.78 -7.13 -12.96
C TRP A 7 -7.19 -7.16 -12.34
N LEU A 8 -7.70 -6.02 -11.86
CA LEU A 8 -9.03 -5.89 -11.26
C LEU A 8 -10.15 -6.24 -12.26
N THR A 9 -10.02 -5.78 -13.49
CA THR A 9 -11.00 -6.01 -14.56
C THR A 9 -10.81 -7.36 -15.29
N LYS A 10 -9.84 -8.17 -14.86
CA LYS A 10 -9.45 -9.44 -15.50
C LYS A 10 -9.17 -9.29 -17.00
N GLY A 11 -8.51 -8.20 -17.38
CA GLY A 11 -8.15 -7.85 -18.75
C GLY A 11 -9.31 -7.31 -19.60
N ARG A 12 -10.50 -7.10 -19.02
CA ARG A 12 -11.66 -6.56 -19.74
C ARG A 12 -11.76 -5.05 -19.56
N ASN A 13 -12.31 -4.34 -20.54
CA ASN A 13 -12.60 -2.91 -20.43
C ASN A 13 -13.90 -2.66 -19.62
N ASP A 14 -14.01 -3.25 -18.43
CA ASP A 14 -15.17 -3.16 -17.54
C ASP A 14 -15.09 -1.92 -16.64
N TRP A 15 -15.37 -0.77 -17.23
CA TRP A 15 -15.29 0.52 -16.54
C TRP A 15 -16.34 0.68 -15.45
N LYS A 16 -17.47 -0.03 -15.57
CA LYS A 16 -18.53 0.01 -14.58
C LYS A 16 -18.07 -0.67 -13.29
N GLN A 17 -17.45 -1.85 -13.41
CA GLN A 17 -16.84 -2.52 -12.25
C GLN A 17 -15.79 -1.63 -11.57
N LEU A 18 -14.98 -0.91 -12.36
CA LEU A 18 -13.95 -0.03 -11.83
C LEU A 18 -14.54 1.19 -11.12
N GLU A 19 -15.61 1.78 -11.64
CA GLU A 19 -16.36 2.86 -10.99
C GLU A 19 -16.99 2.39 -9.68
N GLU A 20 -17.66 1.24 -9.68
CA GLU A 20 -18.24 0.64 -8.47
C GLU A 20 -17.18 0.35 -7.40
N ALA A 21 -15.99 -0.10 -7.81
CA ALA A 21 -14.91 -0.45 -6.90
C ALA A 21 -14.15 0.76 -6.32
N THR A 22 -14.12 1.89 -7.04
CA THR A 22 -13.27 3.05 -6.69
C THR A 22 -14.05 4.31 -6.35
N GLY A 23 -15.35 4.37 -6.67
CA GLY A 23 -16.16 5.59 -6.59
C GLY A 23 -15.85 6.63 -7.67
N ILE A 24 -14.92 6.34 -8.58
CA ILE A 24 -14.48 7.27 -9.62
C ILE A 24 -15.17 6.94 -10.93
N LYS A 25 -15.80 7.95 -11.55
CA LYS A 25 -16.59 7.80 -12.79
C LYS A 25 -15.86 7.00 -13.88
N ALA A 26 -16.54 6.03 -14.48
CA ALA A 26 -16.04 5.17 -15.55
C ALA A 26 -15.37 5.93 -16.71
N VAL A 27 -15.95 7.09 -17.08
CA VAL A 27 -15.41 7.96 -18.14
C VAL A 27 -13.99 8.44 -17.82
N LYS A 28 -13.71 8.77 -16.56
CA LYS A 28 -12.39 9.23 -16.11
C LYS A 28 -11.36 8.11 -16.25
N TRP A 29 -11.72 6.87 -15.89
CA TRP A 29 -10.87 5.70 -16.09
C TRP A 29 -10.59 5.40 -17.56
N ARG A 30 -11.62 5.48 -18.41
CA ARG A 30 -11.47 5.32 -19.86
C ARG A 30 -10.53 6.36 -20.46
N HIS A 31 -10.68 7.63 -20.08
CA HIS A 31 -9.80 8.71 -20.55
C HIS A 31 -8.35 8.50 -20.10
N PHE A 32 -8.14 8.03 -18.87
CA PHE A 32 -6.80 7.72 -18.39
C PHE A 32 -6.16 6.57 -19.16
N GLN A 33 -6.90 5.48 -19.39
CA GLN A 33 -6.38 4.34 -20.17
C GLN A 33 -6.05 4.74 -21.62
N ALA A 34 -6.86 5.62 -22.22
CA ALA A 34 -6.62 6.14 -23.56
C ALA A 34 -5.48 7.17 -23.65
N GLY A 35 -4.83 7.52 -22.52
CA GLY A 35 -3.76 8.52 -22.47
C GLY A 35 -4.23 9.97 -22.61
N VAL A 36 -5.55 10.22 -22.55
CA VAL A 36 -6.14 11.56 -22.67
C VAL A 36 -5.86 12.39 -21.42
N ILE A 37 -5.84 11.77 -20.24
CA ILE A 37 -5.54 12.42 -18.98
C ILE A 37 -4.39 11.72 -18.25
N ARG A 38 -3.63 12.50 -17.48
CA ARG A 38 -2.71 11.96 -16.48
C ARG A 38 -3.49 11.41 -15.28
N PRO A 39 -2.94 10.42 -14.54
CA PRO A 39 -3.62 9.89 -13.37
C PRO A 39 -3.73 10.99 -12.30
N SER A 40 -4.93 11.20 -11.78
CA SER A 40 -5.13 12.13 -10.67
C SER A 40 -4.78 11.47 -9.33
N ILE A 41 -4.42 12.28 -8.32
CA ILE A 41 -4.13 11.79 -6.96
C ILE A 41 -5.29 10.95 -6.40
N GLU A 42 -6.53 11.35 -6.62
CA GLU A 42 -7.73 10.59 -6.22
C GLU A 42 -7.76 9.17 -6.83
N MET A 43 -7.35 9.01 -8.10
CA MET A 43 -7.32 7.72 -8.76
C MET A 43 -6.23 6.84 -8.16
N PHE A 44 -5.07 7.44 -7.92
CA PHE A 44 -3.96 6.78 -7.25
C PHE A 44 -4.34 6.31 -5.84
N GLU A 45 -4.89 7.22 -5.02
CA GLU A 45 -5.33 6.93 -3.65
C GLU A 45 -6.40 5.83 -3.62
N SER A 46 -7.39 5.88 -4.52
CA SER A 46 -8.44 4.85 -4.60
C SER A 46 -7.87 3.45 -4.86
N LEU A 47 -6.85 3.33 -5.71
CA LEU A 47 -6.18 2.05 -5.97
C LEU A 47 -5.34 1.61 -4.78
N CYS A 48 -4.61 2.52 -4.12
CA CYS A 48 -3.82 2.20 -2.93
C CYS A 48 -4.71 1.74 -1.77
N LYS A 49 -5.87 2.37 -1.56
CA LYS A 49 -6.82 1.94 -0.51
C LYS A 49 -7.46 0.59 -0.83
N ARG A 50 -7.72 0.31 -2.12
CA ARG A 50 -8.30 -0.95 -2.57
C ARG A 50 -7.31 -2.11 -2.51
N PHE A 51 -6.05 -1.84 -2.86
CA PHE A 51 -4.95 -2.79 -2.93
C PHE A 51 -3.75 -2.27 -2.11
N PRO A 52 -3.88 -2.19 -0.78
CA PRO A 52 -2.82 -1.65 0.06
C PRO A 52 -1.50 -2.41 -0.05
N GLU A 53 -1.55 -3.71 -0.32
CA GLU A 53 -0.38 -4.54 -0.59
C GLU A 53 0.44 -4.04 -1.79
N HIS A 54 -0.18 -3.33 -2.74
CA HIS A 54 0.45 -2.82 -3.95
C HIS A 54 0.79 -1.33 -3.88
N ALA A 55 0.51 -0.64 -2.77
CA ALA A 55 0.65 0.81 -2.67
C ALA A 55 2.11 1.28 -2.83
N PHE A 56 3.07 0.58 -2.21
CA PHE A 56 4.50 0.88 -2.32
C PHE A 56 5.03 0.68 -3.75
N TRP A 57 4.65 -0.44 -4.38
CA TRP A 57 4.97 -0.68 -5.79
C TRP A 57 4.32 0.35 -6.72
N LEU A 58 3.08 0.76 -6.43
CA LEU A 58 2.38 1.72 -7.26
C LEU A 58 3.05 3.10 -7.23
N SER A 59 3.63 3.51 -6.10
CA SER A 59 4.33 4.78 -5.95
C SER A 59 5.78 4.74 -6.45
N THR A 60 6.49 3.63 -6.26
CA THR A 60 7.94 3.58 -6.45
C THR A 60 8.40 2.68 -7.60
N GLY A 61 7.56 1.74 -8.05
CA GLY A 61 7.96 0.64 -8.92
C GLY A 61 8.75 -0.47 -8.21
N LEU A 62 9.04 -0.31 -6.91
CA LEU A 62 9.79 -1.25 -6.09
C LEU A 62 8.84 -2.17 -5.29
N THR A 63 9.34 -3.32 -4.88
CA THR A 63 8.64 -4.23 -3.96
C THR A 63 9.43 -4.42 -2.68
N ASP A 64 8.71 -4.68 -1.59
CA ASP A 64 9.25 -5.10 -0.30
C ASP A 64 8.43 -6.32 0.14
N TYR A 65 8.78 -7.48 -0.43
CA TYR A 65 8.06 -8.74 -0.21
C TYR A 65 8.11 -9.19 1.26
N GLU A 66 9.17 -8.82 1.98
CA GLU A 66 9.35 -9.13 3.40
C GLU A 66 8.33 -8.38 4.24
N ALA A 67 8.06 -7.11 3.94
CA ALA A 67 7.02 -6.33 4.61
C ALA A 67 5.60 -6.56 4.05
N GLY A 68 5.43 -7.44 3.06
CA GLY A 68 4.13 -7.71 2.42
C GLY A 68 3.72 -6.70 1.35
N HIS A 69 4.64 -5.85 0.89
CA HIS A 69 4.45 -4.93 -0.21
C HIS A 69 4.84 -5.58 -1.54
N THR A 70 3.85 -5.96 -2.32
CA THR A 70 4.02 -6.80 -3.52
C THR A 70 3.58 -6.07 -4.78
N ALA A 71 4.01 -6.56 -5.94
CA ALA A 71 3.41 -6.19 -7.22
C ALA A 71 2.27 -7.17 -7.58
N PRO A 72 1.28 -6.75 -8.39
CA PRO A 72 0.19 -7.64 -8.81
C PRO A 72 0.66 -8.81 -9.69
N GLN A 73 1.87 -8.71 -10.25
CA GLN A 73 2.53 -9.75 -11.04
C GLN A 73 4.03 -9.75 -10.72
N VAL A 74 4.68 -10.92 -10.76
CA VAL A 74 6.10 -11.07 -10.38
C VAL A 74 7.04 -10.28 -11.29
N ASN A 75 6.70 -10.14 -12.59
CA ASN A 75 7.58 -9.55 -13.61
C ASN A 75 7.37 -8.04 -13.83
N VAL A 76 6.58 -7.37 -12.99
CA VAL A 76 6.30 -5.92 -13.14
C VAL A 76 6.92 -5.07 -12.03
N ALA A 77 7.71 -5.68 -11.15
CA ALA A 77 8.47 -5.00 -10.11
C ALA A 77 9.94 -4.91 -10.50
N PHE A 78 10.61 -3.85 -10.06
CA PHE A 78 12.06 -3.79 -10.01
C PHE A 78 12.54 -4.04 -8.57
N PRO A 79 13.61 -4.84 -8.35
CA PRO A 79 14.37 -5.61 -9.33
C PRO A 79 13.64 -6.87 -9.85
N GLY A 80 12.43 -7.13 -9.34
CA GLY A 80 11.68 -8.35 -9.63
C GLY A 80 11.98 -9.43 -8.60
N SER A 81 11.56 -10.66 -8.88
CA SER A 81 12.04 -11.82 -8.13
C SER A 81 13.34 -12.31 -8.75
N PHE A 82 14.40 -12.42 -7.95
CA PHE A 82 15.65 -13.07 -8.33
C PHE A 82 15.53 -14.60 -8.27
N GLY A 83 14.47 -15.17 -8.85
CA GLY A 83 14.21 -16.62 -8.84
C GLY A 83 13.60 -17.17 -7.53
N THR A 84 13.38 -16.32 -6.52
CA THR A 84 12.64 -16.67 -5.30
C THR A 84 11.13 -16.72 -5.56
N PHE A 85 10.52 -17.89 -5.39
CA PHE A 85 9.06 -18.05 -5.43
C PHE A 85 8.43 -17.41 -4.19
N PHE A 86 8.27 -16.09 -4.18
CA PHE A 86 7.40 -15.44 -3.22
C PHE A 86 5.94 -15.76 -3.59
N PRO A 87 5.10 -16.16 -2.62
CA PRO A 87 3.69 -16.41 -2.88
C PRO A 87 3.03 -15.18 -3.51
N THR A 88 2.35 -15.40 -4.63
CA THR A 88 1.65 -14.38 -5.44
C THR A 88 0.58 -13.63 -4.67
N ALA A 89 0.15 -14.15 -3.52
CA ALA A 89 -0.74 -13.49 -2.59
C ALA A 89 -0.19 -13.62 -1.16
N THR A 90 -0.10 -12.50 -0.46
CA THR A 90 0.14 -12.41 0.99
C THR A 90 -1.17 -12.01 1.67
N PRO A 91 -2.16 -12.92 1.76
CA PRO A 91 -3.49 -12.58 2.25
C PRO A 91 -3.44 -11.97 3.66
N TYR A 92 -2.48 -12.39 4.49
CA TYR A 92 -2.24 -11.88 5.83
C TYR A 92 -1.76 -10.41 5.85
N SER A 93 -0.87 -9.99 4.94
CA SER A 93 -0.45 -8.59 4.80
C SER A 93 -1.59 -7.73 4.27
N SER A 94 -2.31 -8.21 3.25
CA SER A 94 -3.48 -7.53 2.72
C SER A 94 -4.56 -7.36 3.80
N GLU A 95 -4.78 -8.38 4.65
CA GLU A 95 -5.71 -8.33 5.78
C GLU A 95 -5.25 -7.32 6.84
N TYR A 96 -3.99 -7.38 7.27
CA TYR A 96 -3.43 -6.44 8.22
C TYR A 96 -3.57 -4.99 7.74
N PHE A 97 -3.21 -4.71 6.49
CA PHE A 97 -3.34 -3.36 5.93
C PHE A 97 -4.80 -2.91 5.83
N ARG A 98 -5.74 -3.80 5.50
CA ARG A 98 -7.17 -3.48 5.50
C ARG A 98 -7.69 -3.16 6.91
N ILE A 99 -7.22 -3.89 7.93
CA ILE A 99 -7.54 -3.59 9.33
C ILE A 99 -7.00 -2.20 9.71
N CYS A 100 -5.76 -1.87 9.33
CA CYS A 100 -5.20 -0.54 9.56
C CYS A 100 -5.96 0.57 8.84
N LEU A 101 -6.36 0.36 7.58
CA LEU A 101 -7.16 1.33 6.83
C LEU A 101 -8.54 1.53 7.44
N SER A 102 -9.22 0.45 7.83
CA SER A 102 -10.52 0.52 8.50
C SER A 102 -10.42 1.25 9.85
N ALA A 103 -9.35 1.02 10.61
CA ALA A 103 -9.11 1.74 11.85
C ALA A 103 -8.81 3.23 11.60
N LEU A 104 -8.01 3.54 10.59
CA LEU A 104 -7.71 4.92 10.19
C LEU A 104 -8.99 5.68 9.82
N ASP A 105 -9.87 5.07 9.03
CA ASP A 105 -11.16 5.67 8.66
C ASP A 105 -12.02 5.91 9.90
N ALA A 106 -12.15 4.91 10.79
CA ALA A 106 -12.93 5.03 12.02
C ALA A 106 -12.39 6.12 12.97
N VAL A 107 -11.07 6.20 13.15
CA VAL A 107 -10.42 7.24 13.95
C VAL A 107 -10.63 8.62 13.32
N THR A 108 -10.47 8.72 12.00
CA THR A 108 -10.64 9.98 11.27
C THR A 108 -12.07 10.49 11.39
N ASP A 109 -13.06 9.65 11.17
CA ASP A 109 -14.48 10.02 11.26
C ASP A 109 -14.87 10.41 12.70
N ALA A 110 -14.34 9.70 13.69
CA ALA A 110 -14.55 10.05 15.10
C ALA A 110 -13.93 11.40 15.46
N LEU A 111 -12.70 11.67 15.02
CA LEU A 111 -12.03 12.95 15.25
C LEU A 111 -12.76 14.09 14.53
N ILE A 112 -13.17 13.91 13.27
CA ILE A 112 -13.99 14.89 12.54
C ILE A 112 -15.27 15.19 13.31
N THR A 113 -15.98 14.16 13.76
CA THR A 113 -17.20 14.32 14.57
C THR A 113 -16.92 15.05 15.88
N TYR A 114 -15.85 14.69 16.57
CA TYR A 114 -15.44 15.31 17.83
C TYR A 114 -15.15 16.80 17.67
N PHE A 115 -14.36 17.18 16.66
CA PHE A 115 -14.04 18.59 16.40
C PHE A 115 -15.21 19.38 15.80
N SER A 116 -16.18 18.71 15.16
CA SER A 116 -17.39 19.37 14.66
C SER A 116 -18.28 19.88 15.79
N LYS A 117 -18.33 19.18 16.95
CA LYS A 117 -19.13 19.57 18.13
C LYS A 117 -18.72 20.92 18.74
N GLY A 118 -17.54 21.43 18.43
CA GLY A 118 -17.08 22.75 18.88
C GLY A 118 -17.48 23.90 17.95
N ARG A 119 -18.17 23.64 16.84
CA ARG A 119 -18.53 24.66 15.85
C ARG A 119 -19.87 25.32 16.21
N PRO A 120 -20.02 26.64 16.01
CA PRO A 120 -21.25 27.37 16.34
C PRO A 120 -22.51 26.90 15.58
N ASP A 121 -22.33 26.25 14.43
CA ASP A 121 -23.40 25.91 13.47
C ASP A 121 -23.66 24.40 13.37
N ASP A 122 -23.05 23.57 14.25
CA ASP A 122 -23.09 22.10 14.18
C ASP A 122 -22.72 21.48 12.81
N SER A 123 -22.19 22.29 11.88
CA SER A 123 -21.80 21.88 10.54
C SER A 123 -20.65 20.86 10.62
N PRO A 124 -20.63 19.79 9.78
CA PRO A 124 -19.52 18.86 9.77
C PRO A 124 -18.22 19.56 9.35
N LEU A 125 -17.13 19.29 10.06
CA LEU A 125 -15.79 19.76 9.71
C LEU A 125 -15.36 19.15 8.36
N PRO A 126 -15.09 19.96 7.33
CA PRO A 126 -14.60 19.44 6.05
C PRO A 126 -13.26 18.73 6.21
N LYS A 127 -13.02 17.63 5.47
CA LYS A 127 -11.75 16.88 5.54
C LYS A 127 -10.52 17.74 5.23
N SER A 128 -10.66 18.73 4.35
CA SER A 128 -9.59 19.70 4.04
C SER A 128 -9.23 20.61 5.22
N GLU A 129 -10.24 21.01 5.99
CA GLU A 129 -10.07 21.80 7.22
C GLU A 129 -9.51 20.91 8.34
N PHE A 130 -10.00 19.68 8.47
CA PHE A 130 -9.44 18.69 9.39
C PHE A 130 -7.95 18.44 9.15
N ALA A 131 -7.52 18.32 7.88
CA ALA A 131 -6.10 18.16 7.54
C ALA A 131 -5.23 19.33 8.02
N SER A 132 -5.79 20.53 8.13
CA SER A 132 -5.07 21.70 8.66
C SER A 132 -4.82 21.61 10.17
N LEU A 133 -5.58 20.81 10.90
CA LEU A 133 -5.37 20.58 12.34
C LEU A 133 -4.06 19.82 12.64
N PHE A 134 -3.42 19.21 11.65
CA PHE A 134 -2.14 18.52 11.82
C PHE A 134 -0.92 19.40 11.56
N LYS A 135 -1.12 20.68 11.20
CA LYS A 135 -0.02 21.62 10.94
C LYS A 135 0.51 22.20 12.25
N GLU A 136 1.52 21.56 12.83
CA GLU A 136 2.51 21.98 13.88
C GLU A 136 2.05 22.78 15.13
N SER A 137 0.97 23.54 15.11
CA SER A 137 0.45 24.33 16.23
C SER A 137 -0.57 23.58 17.10
N ILE A 138 -1.11 22.46 16.61
CA ILE A 138 -2.07 21.63 17.33
C ILE A 138 -1.46 20.24 17.51
N ARG A 139 -1.41 19.76 18.76
CA ARG A 139 -0.86 18.43 19.13
C ARG A 139 -1.77 17.26 18.69
N THR A 140 -2.55 17.42 17.64
CA THR A 140 -3.42 16.35 17.16
C THR A 140 -2.55 15.30 16.46
N SER A 141 -2.45 14.12 17.08
CA SER A 141 -1.79 12.96 16.51
C SER A 141 -2.83 11.95 16.05
N LEU A 142 -2.65 11.37 14.87
CA LEU A 142 -3.37 10.16 14.44
C LEU A 142 -2.79 8.89 15.08
N GLY A 143 -1.79 9.02 15.97
CA GLY A 143 -1.33 7.92 16.78
C GLY A 143 -2.48 7.36 17.59
N ILE A 144 -2.71 6.05 17.48
CA ILE A 144 -3.83 5.39 18.18
C ILE A 144 -3.79 5.65 19.69
N THR A 145 -2.59 5.80 20.26
CA THR A 145 -2.37 6.09 21.69
C THR A 145 -2.61 7.55 22.08
N ALA A 146 -3.00 8.43 21.16
CA ALA A 146 -3.22 9.84 21.45
C ALA A 146 -4.46 10.04 22.35
N SER A 147 -4.38 11.05 23.22
CA SER A 147 -5.48 11.41 24.11
C SER A 147 -6.75 11.83 23.36
N GLU A 148 -6.57 12.53 22.24
CA GLU A 148 -7.61 13.04 21.35
C GLU A 148 -8.41 11.90 20.73
N VAL A 149 -7.73 10.81 20.34
CA VAL A 149 -8.37 9.60 19.81
C VAL A 149 -9.24 8.95 20.88
N THR A 150 -8.74 8.86 22.12
CA THR A 150 -9.52 8.34 23.26
C THR A 150 -10.74 9.22 23.55
N ALA A 151 -10.58 10.55 23.53
CA ALA A 151 -11.66 11.49 23.75
C ALA A 151 -12.74 11.42 22.65
N ALA A 152 -12.32 11.23 21.40
CA ALA A 152 -13.23 11.15 20.25
C ALA A 152 -14.00 9.83 20.17
N LEU A 153 -13.34 8.70 20.39
CA LEU A 153 -13.94 7.36 20.29
C LEU A 153 -14.61 6.89 21.58
N GLY A 154 -14.19 7.42 22.73
CA GLY A 154 -14.44 6.82 24.03
C GLY A 154 -13.55 5.59 24.28
N MET A 155 -13.36 5.27 25.57
CA MET A 155 -12.39 4.25 26.00
C MET A 155 -12.70 2.85 25.45
N THR A 156 -13.98 2.44 25.44
CA THR A 156 -14.38 1.11 24.97
C THR A 156 -14.05 0.90 23.50
N ARG A 157 -14.49 1.83 22.64
CA ARG A 157 -14.26 1.72 21.20
C ARG A 157 -12.80 1.87 20.82
N HIS A 158 -12.08 2.79 21.49
CA HIS A 158 -10.64 2.90 21.33
C HIS A 158 -9.95 1.58 21.67
N ARG A 159 -10.27 0.97 22.82
CA ARG A 159 -9.71 -0.33 23.22
C ARG A 159 -9.97 -1.43 22.18
N GLU A 160 -11.19 -1.56 21.68
CA GLU A 160 -11.55 -2.55 20.65
C GLU A 160 -10.69 -2.41 19.39
N ILE A 161 -10.57 -1.18 18.87
CA ILE A 161 -9.77 -0.89 17.67
C ILE A 161 -8.29 -1.23 17.94
N THR A 162 -7.76 -0.81 19.10
CA THR A 162 -6.38 -1.08 19.49
C THR A 162 -6.10 -2.57 19.61
N GLU A 163 -6.95 -3.33 20.30
CA GLU A 163 -6.80 -4.77 20.46
C GLU A 163 -6.82 -5.48 19.09
N HIS A 164 -7.72 -5.05 18.19
CA HIS A 164 -7.81 -5.62 16.86
C HIS A 164 -6.55 -5.35 16.01
N ILE A 165 -6.05 -4.11 16.00
CA ILE A 165 -4.80 -3.76 15.29
C ILE A 165 -3.60 -4.51 15.87
N VAL A 166 -3.49 -4.57 17.20
CA VAL A 166 -2.38 -5.25 17.88
C VAL A 166 -2.39 -6.74 17.56
N SER A 167 -3.56 -7.39 17.60
CA SER A 167 -3.71 -8.80 17.23
C SER A 167 -3.31 -9.04 15.78
N ALA A 168 -3.86 -8.26 14.84
CA ALA A 168 -3.53 -8.36 13.42
C ALA A 168 -2.04 -8.11 13.14
N ARG A 169 -1.43 -7.14 13.82
CA ARG A 169 0.00 -6.84 13.69
C ARG A 169 0.86 -7.99 14.21
N LYS A 170 0.50 -8.58 15.35
CA LYS A 170 1.22 -9.75 15.90
C LYS A 170 1.19 -10.90 14.91
N TYR A 171 0.00 -11.25 14.42
CA TYR A 171 -0.15 -12.29 13.42
C TYR A 171 0.65 -11.99 12.13
N HIS A 172 0.58 -10.76 11.63
CA HIS A 172 1.37 -10.33 10.48
C HIS A 172 2.88 -10.53 10.69
N ILE A 173 3.40 -10.09 11.84
CA ILE A 173 4.83 -10.26 12.20
C ILE A 173 5.20 -11.73 12.33
N GLU A 174 4.38 -12.54 12.98
CA GLU A 174 4.64 -13.97 13.15
C GLU A 174 4.77 -14.67 11.80
N VAL A 175 3.84 -14.44 10.88
CA VAL A 175 3.88 -15.02 9.52
C VAL A 175 5.09 -14.51 8.72
N MET A 176 5.43 -13.22 8.83
CA MET A 176 6.65 -12.68 8.20
C MET A 176 7.91 -13.35 8.76
N LEU A 177 7.99 -13.54 10.07
CA LEU A 177 9.13 -14.20 10.72
C LEU A 177 9.20 -15.67 10.36
N GLU A 178 8.08 -16.38 10.26
CA GLU A 178 8.02 -17.76 9.79
C GLU A 178 8.55 -17.88 8.37
N ARG A 179 8.15 -16.98 7.46
CA ARG A 179 8.71 -16.94 6.10
C ARG A 179 10.20 -16.71 6.11
N LEU A 180 10.69 -15.73 6.86
CA LEU A 180 12.13 -15.48 6.97
C LEU A 180 12.88 -16.70 7.50
N ARG A 181 12.26 -17.49 8.39
CA ARG A 181 12.81 -18.75 8.91
C ARG A 181 12.72 -19.92 7.92
N GLU A 182 11.68 -19.98 7.08
CA GLU A 182 11.55 -20.95 5.98
C GLU A 182 12.62 -20.74 4.92
N ILE A 183 13.10 -19.51 4.77
CA ILE A 183 14.34 -19.22 4.04
C ILE A 183 15.55 -19.66 4.91
N GLY A 184 15.55 -20.89 5.44
CA GLY A 184 16.68 -21.53 6.11
C GLY A 184 17.91 -21.74 5.20
N TYR A 185 17.86 -21.21 3.98
CA TYR A 185 18.92 -21.10 2.99
C TYR A 185 19.18 -19.63 2.60
N VAL A 186 18.79 -18.61 3.38
CA VAL A 186 19.00 -17.18 3.04
C VAL A 186 20.42 -16.95 2.55
N ASP A 187 21.41 -17.45 3.29
CA ASP A 187 22.82 -17.28 2.91
C ASP A 187 23.13 -17.94 1.56
N LYS A 188 22.63 -19.16 1.33
CA LYS A 188 22.82 -19.86 0.06
C LYS A 188 22.08 -19.19 -1.09
N LEU A 189 20.89 -18.65 -0.85
CA LEU A 189 20.08 -17.93 -1.83
C LEU A 189 20.70 -16.56 -2.16
N ILE A 190 21.24 -15.86 -1.15
CA ILE A 190 22.04 -14.64 -1.30
C ILE A 190 23.32 -14.96 -2.08
N ASP A 191 24.00 -16.08 -1.78
CA ASP A 191 25.23 -16.47 -2.45
C ASP A 191 24.97 -16.91 -3.91
N GLU A 192 23.90 -17.70 -4.16
CA GLU A 192 23.44 -18.06 -5.50
C GLU A 192 23.03 -16.80 -6.28
N GLN A 193 22.37 -15.85 -5.63
CA GLN A 193 21.99 -14.57 -6.24
C GLN A 193 23.20 -13.68 -6.54
N ARG A 194 24.16 -13.56 -5.62
CA ARG A 194 25.41 -12.81 -5.85
C ARG A 194 26.24 -13.42 -6.97
N ALA A 195 26.29 -14.75 -7.05
CA ALA A 195 26.97 -15.43 -8.14
C ALA A 195 26.31 -15.10 -9.48
N HIS A 196 24.97 -15.14 -9.54
CA HIS A 196 24.23 -14.77 -10.74
C HIS A 196 24.38 -13.29 -11.12
N GLU A 197 24.35 -12.38 -10.14
CA GLU A 197 24.61 -10.95 -10.35
C GLU A 197 26.01 -10.72 -10.92
N SER A 198 27.03 -11.42 -10.39
CA SER A 198 28.41 -11.34 -10.88
C SER A 198 28.55 -11.82 -12.33
N GLU A 199 27.86 -12.90 -12.71
CA GLU A 199 27.84 -13.38 -14.10
C GLU A 199 27.23 -12.35 -15.06
N ILE A 200 26.15 -11.68 -14.65
CA ILE A 200 25.49 -10.64 -15.43
C ILE A 200 26.43 -9.42 -15.59
N GLU A 201 27.10 -9.00 -14.53
CA GLU A 201 28.09 -7.91 -14.57
C GLU A 201 29.26 -8.22 -15.50
N GLU A 202 29.74 -9.46 -15.49
CA GLU A 202 30.80 -9.92 -16.37
C GLU A 202 30.35 -9.92 -17.84
N GLN A 203 29.11 -10.36 -18.11
CA GLN A 203 28.52 -10.29 -19.45
C GLN A 203 28.45 -8.84 -19.96
N PHE A 204 27.95 -7.91 -19.17
CA PHE A 204 27.87 -6.49 -19.55
C PHE A 204 29.25 -5.86 -19.75
N SER A 205 30.22 -6.21 -18.92
CA SER A 205 31.60 -5.73 -19.06
C SER A 205 32.24 -6.25 -20.35
N ASN A 206 32.02 -7.53 -20.68
CA ASN A 206 32.53 -8.15 -21.88
C ASN A 206 31.88 -7.62 -23.16
N GLU A 207 30.58 -7.31 -23.13
CA GLU A 207 29.87 -6.67 -24.24
C GLU A 207 30.43 -5.26 -24.52
N LYS A 208 30.63 -4.46 -23.47
CA LYS A 208 31.21 -3.12 -23.58
C LYS A 208 32.63 -3.13 -24.17
N ILE A 209 33.48 -4.07 -23.75
CA ILE A 209 34.83 -4.25 -24.31
C ILE A 209 34.78 -4.65 -25.80
N ARG A 210 33.74 -5.40 -26.22
CA ARG A 210 33.55 -5.79 -27.61
C ARG A 210 33.09 -4.64 -28.49
N GLU A 211 32.30 -3.72 -27.95
CA GLU A 211 31.86 -2.50 -28.65
C GLU A 211 33.00 -1.49 -28.81
N GLU A 212 33.89 -1.35 -27.82
CA GLU A 212 35.06 -0.46 -27.89
C GLU A 212 36.16 -0.94 -28.86
N LYS A 213 36.14 -2.22 -29.26
CA LYS A 213 37.08 -2.83 -30.22
C LYS A 213 36.58 -2.85 -31.67
N LYS A 214 35.36 -2.37 -31.93
CA LYS A 214 34.75 -2.27 -33.27
C LYS A 214 34.89 -0.86 -33.82
#